data_AF-A0A518BFH8-F1
#
_entry.id   AF-A0A518BFH8-F1
#
_cell.length_a   1.000
_cell.length_b   1.000
_cell.length_c   1.000
_cell.angle_alpha   90.00
_cell.angle_beta   90.00
_cell.angle_gamma   90.00
#
_symmetry.space_group_name_H-M   'P 1'
#
loop_
_entity.id
_entity.type
_entity.pdbx_description
1 polymer ?
#
loop_
_entity_poly.entity_id
_entity_poly.type
_entity_poly.pdbx_seq_one_letter_code
_entity_poly.pdbx_strand_id
1 'polypeptide(L)'
;MRFPTTIFPAALALLPLCPAQAQDLVVPAGTTVQFDSALGLAVDSVLIEQGATVRVFGSAPLRILATDQIRIDGTLDLSGYDAPGVVQLQGATAPSAGGAGAAGGGFGGVGSSATNSATLTGLPGSALASTYPRGGEGGESSFAPGSNDNQRRGAGGGGGRLAQDALAQGLMATAGKQGSPSAQGAMSFINAAAGGQPGPSPFSGSTDDDFFGIGLDAATGQLVHGELSQPAPGRGGGAGGDSIESSIIPPLPWTPSKDAVGGGGGGGGGLGLLSTARLIVGPSGRILANGGDGAMGETASVSNPIGGSGGGGSGGMLLIQAREFDLSMAGPDAISAIGGKGGAGIGDLVAGGDGGPGLIQFHVEGDPATAILLPVGLGLADLTAPDAHVLLPFAGL
;
A
#
# COMPACT_ATOMS: atom_id res chain seq x y z
N MET A 1 17.88 28.55 31.31
CA MET A 1 18.55 27.97 30.13
C MET A 1 17.50 27.92 29.02
N ARG A 2 17.53 28.88 28.08
CA ARG A 2 16.52 29.03 27.01
C ARG A 2 17.09 28.40 25.73
N PHE A 3 16.43 27.39 25.18
CA PHE A 3 16.67 26.93 23.82
C PHE A 3 15.76 27.72 22.86
N PRO A 4 16.25 28.21 21.71
CA PRO A 4 15.38 28.69 20.65
C PRO A 4 15.03 27.51 19.74
N THR A 5 13.74 27.17 19.67
CA THR A 5 13.21 26.25 18.66
C THR A 5 12.79 27.08 17.45
N THR A 6 13.68 27.22 16.48
CA THR A 6 13.36 27.71 15.14
C THR A 6 12.65 26.58 14.38
N ILE A 7 11.32 26.68 14.28
CA ILE A 7 10.52 25.88 13.36
C ILE A 7 10.50 26.62 12.02
N PHE A 8 11.15 26.07 11.00
CA PHE A 8 10.97 26.52 9.62
C PHE A 8 9.62 26.00 9.11
N PRO A 9 8.71 26.85 8.62
CA PRO A 9 7.54 26.38 7.90
C PRO A 9 7.97 25.91 6.50
N ALA A 10 7.81 24.62 6.20
CA ALA A 10 7.85 24.14 4.83
C ALA A 10 6.71 24.81 4.06
N ALA A 11 7.05 25.61 3.04
CA ALA A 11 6.08 26.26 2.18
C ALA A 11 5.37 25.21 1.33
N LEU A 12 4.07 25.00 1.60
CA LEU A 12 3.21 24.13 0.81
C LEU A 12 2.76 24.89 -0.44
N ALA A 13 3.41 24.65 -1.58
CA ALA A 13 3.00 25.21 -2.86
C ALA A 13 2.04 24.24 -3.56
N LEU A 14 0.79 24.66 -3.76
CA LEU A 14 -0.10 24.05 -4.77
C LEU A 14 0.22 24.69 -6.12
N LEU A 15 0.70 23.91 -7.08
CA LEU A 15 0.91 24.38 -8.45
C LEU A 15 -0.42 24.29 -9.23
N PRO A 16 -0.96 25.40 -9.76
CA PRO A 16 -2.06 25.33 -10.71
C PRO A 16 -1.51 24.92 -12.08
N LEU A 17 -1.73 23.68 -12.50
CA LEU A 17 -1.35 23.23 -13.84
C LEU A 17 -2.58 23.23 -14.76
N CYS A 18 -2.52 24.10 -15.78
CA CYS A 18 -3.46 24.17 -16.90
C CYS A 18 -3.04 23.14 -17.98
N PRO A 19 -3.96 22.53 -18.75
CA PRO A 19 -3.59 21.53 -19.74
C PRO A 19 -3.04 22.23 -20.99
N ALA A 20 -1.74 22.02 -21.24
CA ALA A 20 -0.93 22.30 -22.43
C ALA A 20 0.25 23.25 -22.16
N GLN A 21 1.35 22.76 -21.56
CA GLN A 21 2.65 23.39 -21.73
C GLN A 21 3.78 22.37 -21.89
N ALA A 22 4.38 22.37 -23.08
CA ALA A 22 5.72 21.87 -23.38
C ALA A 22 6.77 22.71 -22.63
N GLN A 23 6.77 22.58 -21.31
CA GLN A 23 7.76 23.18 -20.42
C GLN A 23 8.22 22.11 -19.44
N ASP A 24 9.52 22.13 -19.15
CA ASP A 24 10.11 21.23 -18.18
C ASP A 24 9.47 21.42 -16.79
N LEU A 25 9.20 20.30 -16.12
CA LEU A 25 8.87 20.30 -14.70
C LEU A 25 10.15 20.14 -13.89
N VAL A 26 10.50 21.16 -13.10
CA VAL A 26 11.59 21.08 -12.13
C VAL A 26 11.02 21.21 -10.72
N VAL A 27 11.29 20.22 -9.88
CA VAL A 27 10.92 20.23 -8.45
C VAL A 27 12.19 20.51 -7.64
N PRO A 28 12.33 21.72 -7.06
CA PRO A 28 13.59 22.16 -6.47
C PRO A 28 14.00 21.38 -5.23
N ALA A 29 15.30 21.29 -5.00
CA ALA A 29 15.89 20.63 -3.84
C ALA A 29 15.29 21.12 -2.51
N GLY A 30 15.02 20.19 -1.61
CA GLY A 30 14.47 20.48 -0.27
C GLY A 30 12.99 20.88 -0.25
N THR A 31 12.27 20.74 -1.36
CA THR A 31 10.83 21.02 -1.44
C THR A 31 9.99 19.75 -1.42
N THR A 32 8.78 19.83 -0.87
CA THR A 32 7.76 18.79 -1.02
C THR A 32 6.58 19.36 -1.79
N VAL A 33 6.29 18.77 -2.94
CA VAL A 33 5.15 19.14 -3.79
C VAL A 33 4.09 18.05 -3.70
N GLN A 34 2.84 18.45 -3.45
CA GLN A 34 1.68 17.56 -3.54
C GLN A 34 1.16 17.59 -4.98
N PHE A 35 1.07 16.42 -5.62
CA PHE A 35 0.62 16.30 -7.00
C PHE A 35 -0.69 15.50 -7.09
N ASP A 36 -1.72 16.10 -7.67
CA ASP A 36 -2.99 15.42 -7.92
C ASP A 36 -2.86 14.54 -9.17
N SER A 37 -2.91 13.23 -8.97
CA SER A 37 -2.85 12.22 -10.03
C SER A 37 -3.90 12.38 -11.12
N ALA A 38 -5.04 13.03 -10.83
CA ALA A 38 -6.10 13.25 -11.82
C ALA A 38 -5.69 14.20 -12.95
N LEU A 39 -4.66 15.03 -12.74
CA LEU A 39 -4.22 16.01 -13.74
C LEU A 39 -3.40 15.37 -14.87
N GLY A 40 -2.64 14.32 -14.56
CA GLY A 40 -1.57 13.83 -15.43
C GLY A 40 -0.50 14.90 -15.71
N LEU A 41 0.60 14.49 -16.35
CA LEU A 41 1.68 15.39 -16.71
C LEU A 41 2.16 15.08 -18.13
N ALA A 42 2.14 16.06 -19.01
CA ALA A 42 2.69 15.97 -20.36
C ALA A 42 3.67 17.15 -20.56
N VAL A 43 4.97 16.85 -20.57
CA VAL A 43 6.08 17.82 -20.57
C VAL A 43 7.24 17.35 -21.45
N ASP A 44 8.25 18.19 -21.65
CA ASP A 44 9.46 17.76 -22.35
C ASP A 44 10.37 16.96 -21.41
N SER A 45 10.69 17.52 -20.25
CA SER A 45 11.40 16.80 -19.21
C SER A 45 10.83 16.98 -17.80
N VAL A 46 11.12 16.00 -16.94
CA VAL A 46 10.87 16.05 -15.50
C VAL A 46 12.20 15.95 -14.76
N LEU A 47 12.46 16.86 -13.84
CA LEU A 47 13.56 16.81 -12.89
C LEU A 47 13.04 16.94 -11.46
N ILE A 48 13.23 15.89 -10.67
CA ILE A 48 13.07 15.96 -9.21
C ILE A 48 14.46 16.05 -8.61
N GLU A 49 14.84 17.24 -8.13
CA GLU A 49 16.18 17.47 -7.61
C GLU A 49 16.42 16.72 -6.28
N GLN A 50 17.70 16.58 -5.91
CA GLN A 50 18.08 15.88 -4.69
C GLN A 50 17.41 16.50 -3.45
N GLY A 51 16.84 15.63 -2.61
CA GLY A 51 16.13 16.04 -1.39
C GLY A 51 14.76 16.68 -1.65
N ALA A 52 14.31 16.78 -2.90
CA ALA A 52 12.94 17.11 -3.23
C ALA A 52 12.03 15.87 -3.17
N THR A 53 10.76 16.07 -2.85
CA THR A 53 9.75 15.01 -2.83
C THR A 53 8.51 15.45 -3.61
N VAL A 54 8.10 14.65 -4.60
CA VAL A 54 6.77 14.72 -5.21
C VAL A 54 5.92 13.66 -4.54
N ARG A 55 4.99 14.08 -3.67
CA ARG A 55 4.01 13.19 -3.06
C ARG A 55 2.74 13.23 -3.88
N VAL A 56 2.38 12.09 -4.45
CA VAL A 56 1.20 11.96 -5.30
C VAL A 56 -0.01 11.59 -4.43
N PHE A 57 -1.15 12.20 -4.73
CA PHE A 57 -2.43 11.86 -4.11
C PHE A 57 -3.53 11.76 -5.18
N GLY A 58 -4.72 11.30 -4.76
CA GLY A 58 -5.88 11.19 -5.63
C GLY A 58 -6.16 9.76 -6.09
N SER A 59 -7.35 9.59 -6.65
CA SER A 59 -7.92 8.30 -7.02
C SER A 59 -7.71 7.93 -8.49
N ALA A 60 -6.87 8.65 -9.23
CA ALA A 60 -6.53 8.33 -10.61
C ALA A 60 -5.10 7.78 -10.68
N PRO A 61 -4.75 6.93 -11.66
CA PRO A 61 -3.35 6.59 -11.90
C PRO A 61 -2.49 7.83 -12.18
N LEU A 62 -1.27 7.88 -11.67
CA LEU A 62 -0.30 8.89 -12.10
C LEU A 62 0.12 8.60 -13.54
N ARG A 63 0.00 9.60 -14.41
CA ARG A 63 0.48 9.52 -15.79
C ARG A 63 1.49 10.61 -16.05
N ILE A 64 2.71 10.23 -16.40
CA ILE A 64 3.76 11.14 -16.84
C ILE A 64 4.18 10.75 -18.25
N LEU A 65 3.97 11.67 -19.19
CA LEU A 65 4.48 11.61 -20.55
C LEU A 65 5.55 12.69 -20.70
N ALA A 66 6.81 12.28 -20.74
CA ALA A 66 7.94 13.15 -21.03
C ALA A 66 8.47 12.84 -22.44
N THR A 67 8.71 13.85 -23.27
CA THR A 67 9.21 13.59 -24.64
C THR A 67 10.72 13.33 -24.67
N ASP A 68 11.48 13.89 -23.72
CA ASP A 68 12.93 13.78 -23.62
C ASP A 68 13.36 12.90 -22.45
N GLN A 69 13.21 13.38 -21.21
CA GLN A 69 13.70 12.65 -20.04
C GLN A 69 12.86 12.81 -18.78
N ILE A 70 12.88 11.77 -17.95
CA ILE A 70 12.49 11.82 -16.55
C ILE A 70 13.75 11.57 -15.73
N ARG A 71 14.15 12.54 -14.91
CA ARG A 71 15.29 12.44 -14.01
C ARG A 71 14.85 12.58 -12.56
N ILE A 72 15.17 11.57 -11.76
CA ILE A 72 14.79 11.49 -10.35
C ILE A 72 16.06 11.44 -9.51
N ASP A 73 16.46 12.57 -8.95
CA ASP A 73 17.54 12.68 -7.95
C ASP A 73 16.98 12.75 -6.52
N GLY A 74 15.71 13.17 -6.36
CA GLY A 74 14.94 13.14 -5.12
C GLY A 74 13.96 11.97 -5.04
N THR A 75 12.74 12.19 -4.56
CA THR A 75 11.72 11.14 -4.37
C THR A 75 10.46 11.43 -5.18
N LEU A 76 9.98 10.46 -5.96
CA LEU A 76 8.64 10.37 -6.50
C LEU A 76 7.85 9.32 -5.69
N ASP A 77 6.83 9.75 -4.96
CA ASP A 77 6.15 8.90 -3.98
C ASP A 77 4.65 8.79 -4.28
N LEU A 78 4.25 7.57 -4.69
CA LEU A 78 2.90 7.12 -4.98
C LEU A 78 2.40 6.14 -3.90
N SER A 79 3.05 6.09 -2.72
CA SER A 79 2.73 5.11 -1.70
C SER A 79 1.35 5.38 -1.08
N GLY A 80 0.67 4.32 -0.66
CA GLY A 80 -0.52 4.42 0.19
C GLY A 80 -0.23 5.17 1.48
N TYR A 81 -1.28 5.61 2.14
CA TYR A 81 -1.19 6.23 3.46
C TYR A 81 -1.45 5.20 4.54
N ASP A 82 -0.78 5.37 5.67
CA ASP A 82 -1.01 4.56 6.87
C ASP A 82 -2.40 4.84 7.43
N ALA A 83 -2.99 3.85 8.06
CA ALA A 83 -4.19 4.04 8.84
C ALA A 83 -3.89 4.84 10.12
N PRO A 84 -4.72 5.83 10.48
CA PRO A 84 -4.59 6.51 11.76
C PRO A 84 -4.86 5.54 12.92
N GLY A 85 -3.99 5.57 13.94
CA GLY A 85 -4.20 4.82 15.17
C GLY A 85 -5.51 5.21 15.88
N VAL A 86 -6.10 4.26 16.61
CA VAL A 86 -7.27 4.54 17.45
C VAL A 86 -6.82 5.33 18.68
N VAL A 87 -7.27 6.59 18.79
CA VAL A 87 -6.88 7.52 19.87
C VAL A 87 -7.98 7.75 20.91
N GLN A 88 -9.19 7.24 20.66
CA GLN A 88 -10.32 7.37 21.59
C GLN A 88 -10.48 6.09 22.39
N LEU A 89 -10.63 6.22 23.71
CA LEU A 89 -11.04 5.13 24.59
C LEU A 89 -12.56 5.00 24.51
N GLN A 90 -13.07 3.77 24.54
CA GLN A 90 -14.49 3.45 24.51
C GLN A 90 -15.18 4.01 23.27
N GLY A 91 -14.48 3.89 22.14
CA GLY A 91 -14.71 4.65 20.94
C GLY A 91 -15.72 4.07 19.97
N ALA A 92 -16.49 3.02 20.29
CA ALA A 92 -17.36 2.33 19.31
C ALA A 92 -18.46 3.19 18.67
N THR A 93 -18.59 4.47 19.04
CA THR A 93 -19.40 5.46 18.31
C THR A 93 -18.66 6.17 17.18
N ALA A 94 -17.35 5.99 17.08
CA ALA A 94 -16.44 6.66 16.16
C ALA A 94 -15.58 5.62 15.42
N PRO A 95 -15.91 5.30 14.16
CA PRO A 95 -15.18 4.30 13.38
C PRO A 95 -13.69 4.67 13.23
N SER A 96 -12.83 3.65 13.24
CA SER A 96 -11.41 3.83 12.91
C SER A 96 -11.26 3.86 11.39
N ALA A 97 -10.91 5.02 10.85
CA ALA A 97 -10.68 5.18 9.42
C ALA A 97 -9.50 4.32 8.94
N GLY A 98 -9.64 3.71 7.75
CA GLY A 98 -8.52 3.10 7.05
C GLY A 98 -7.62 4.14 6.38
N GLY A 99 -6.41 3.73 6.02
CA GLY A 99 -5.47 4.52 5.23
C GLY A 99 -6.00 4.78 3.82
N ALA A 100 -5.78 5.98 3.32
CA ALA A 100 -6.10 6.31 1.93
C ALA A 100 -5.10 5.67 0.96
N GLY A 101 -5.56 5.23 -0.21
CA GLY A 101 -4.64 4.94 -1.31
C GLY A 101 -4.09 6.23 -1.96
N ALA A 102 -3.07 6.09 -2.79
CA ALA A 102 -2.51 7.19 -3.58
C ALA A 102 -2.42 6.80 -5.05
N ALA A 103 -2.52 7.75 -5.99
CA ALA A 103 -2.44 7.51 -7.43
C ALA A 103 -3.30 6.31 -7.88
N GLY A 104 -4.53 6.25 -7.40
CA GLY A 104 -5.44 5.14 -7.66
C GLY A 104 -5.25 3.91 -6.77
N GLY A 105 -4.47 3.96 -5.69
CA GLY A 105 -4.44 2.90 -4.69
C GLY A 105 -5.80 2.69 -4.02
N GLY A 106 -6.08 1.45 -3.60
CA GLY A 106 -7.28 1.14 -2.81
C GLY A 106 -7.23 1.70 -1.39
N PHE A 107 -8.39 2.01 -0.82
CA PHE A 107 -8.53 2.40 0.59
C PHE A 107 -8.44 1.18 1.51
N GLY A 108 -7.80 1.33 2.67
CA GLY A 108 -7.87 0.33 3.73
C GLY A 108 -9.25 0.25 4.39
N GLY A 109 -9.50 -0.87 5.05
CA GLY A 109 -10.76 -1.15 5.73
C GLY A 109 -11.02 -0.23 6.92
N VAL A 110 -12.28 -0.01 7.24
CA VAL A 110 -12.74 0.77 8.42
C VAL A 110 -13.05 -0.17 9.58
N GLY A 111 -12.47 0.11 10.75
CA GLY A 111 -12.76 -0.58 12.01
C GLY A 111 -13.98 0.01 12.71
N SER A 112 -14.74 -0.81 13.44
CA SER A 112 -15.98 -0.43 14.14
C SER A 112 -16.95 0.42 13.30
N SER A 113 -17.41 -0.13 12.18
CA SER A 113 -18.25 0.60 11.21
C SER A 113 -19.67 0.92 11.70
N ALA A 114 -20.18 0.20 12.69
CA ALA A 114 -21.49 0.47 13.29
C ALA A 114 -21.36 1.41 14.49
N THR A 115 -22.06 2.55 14.46
CA THR A 115 -21.91 3.60 15.51
C THR A 115 -22.97 3.52 16.61
N ASN A 116 -23.92 2.58 16.50
CA ASN A 116 -25.06 2.42 17.42
C ASN A 116 -25.33 0.95 17.80
N SER A 117 -24.41 0.05 17.45
CA SER A 117 -24.45 -1.38 17.76
C SER A 117 -23.05 -1.96 17.67
N ALA A 118 -22.86 -3.17 18.16
CA ALA A 118 -21.60 -3.88 17.99
C ALA A 118 -21.32 -4.17 16.50
N THR A 119 -20.08 -3.93 16.08
CA THR A 119 -19.62 -4.34 14.74
C THR A 119 -19.19 -5.80 14.81
N LEU A 120 -19.70 -6.65 13.92
CA LEU A 120 -19.40 -8.09 13.95
C LEU A 120 -18.04 -8.43 13.31
N THR A 121 -17.57 -7.59 12.38
CA THR A 121 -16.30 -7.74 11.70
C THR A 121 -15.83 -6.39 11.17
N GLY A 122 -14.51 -6.16 11.17
CA GLY A 122 -13.92 -5.03 10.46
C GLY A 122 -14.32 -5.03 8.98
N LEU A 123 -14.36 -3.86 8.34
CA LEU A 123 -14.61 -3.82 6.90
C LEU A 123 -13.37 -4.30 6.12
N PRO A 124 -13.56 -4.97 4.96
CA PRO A 124 -12.46 -5.28 4.07
C PRO A 124 -11.85 -4.01 3.47
N GLY A 125 -10.59 -4.11 3.06
CA GLY A 125 -9.96 -3.12 2.19
C GLY A 125 -10.59 -3.12 0.79
N SER A 126 -10.35 -2.04 0.05
CA SER A 126 -10.89 -1.84 -1.30
C SER A 126 -9.80 -1.93 -2.38
N ALA A 127 -10.27 -2.03 -3.63
CA ALA A 127 -9.50 -1.80 -4.85
C ALA A 127 -10.16 -0.64 -5.63
N LEU A 128 -9.41 0.04 -6.50
CA LEU A 128 -9.87 1.27 -7.18
C LEU A 128 -10.97 1.06 -8.24
N ALA A 129 -11.27 -0.17 -8.63
CA ALA A 129 -12.30 -0.45 -9.62
C ALA A 129 -13.01 -1.76 -9.29
N SER A 130 -14.30 -1.84 -9.63
CA SER A 130 -15.12 -3.06 -9.48
C SER A 130 -14.61 -4.27 -10.28
N THR A 131 -13.63 -4.06 -11.15
CA THR A 131 -13.03 -5.09 -12.01
C THR A 131 -11.97 -5.92 -11.29
N TYR A 132 -11.39 -5.41 -10.20
CA TYR A 132 -10.41 -6.15 -9.41
C TYR A 132 -11.05 -6.73 -8.14
N PRO A 133 -10.56 -7.88 -7.66
CA PRO A 133 -10.99 -8.39 -6.39
C PRO A 133 -10.74 -7.40 -5.24
N ARG A 134 -11.43 -7.60 -4.12
CA ARG A 134 -11.34 -6.75 -2.92
C ARG A 134 -9.91 -6.74 -2.34
N GLY A 135 -9.67 -5.82 -1.41
CA GLY A 135 -8.44 -5.80 -0.60
C GLY A 135 -8.43 -6.92 0.45
N GLY A 136 -7.61 -6.76 1.49
CA GLY A 136 -7.58 -7.69 2.62
C GLY A 136 -8.93 -7.75 3.34
N GLU A 137 -9.31 -8.93 3.83
CA GLU A 137 -10.56 -9.09 4.57
C GLU A 137 -10.45 -8.53 5.98
N GLY A 138 -11.57 -8.07 6.55
CA GLY A 138 -11.60 -7.61 7.93
C GLY A 138 -11.49 -8.75 8.93
N GLY A 139 -10.90 -8.47 10.09
CA GLY A 139 -10.88 -9.36 11.24
C GLY A 139 -12.25 -9.49 11.87
N GLU A 140 -12.54 -10.67 12.40
CA GLU A 140 -13.77 -10.91 13.15
C GLU A 140 -13.69 -10.26 14.54
N SER A 141 -14.78 -9.64 14.99
CA SER A 141 -14.90 -9.13 16.36
C SER A 141 -15.02 -10.29 17.34
N SER A 142 -14.51 -10.10 18.55
CA SER A 142 -14.58 -11.09 19.62
C SER A 142 -15.57 -10.65 20.69
N PHE A 143 -16.29 -11.60 21.29
CA PHE A 143 -17.10 -11.35 22.47
C PHE A 143 -16.84 -12.37 23.58
N ALA A 144 -16.78 -11.89 24.82
CA ALA A 144 -16.75 -12.70 26.03
C ALA A 144 -17.27 -11.92 27.25
N PRO A 145 -17.88 -12.60 28.25
CA PRO A 145 -18.30 -11.93 29.47
C PRO A 145 -17.08 -11.56 30.35
N GLY A 146 -17.17 -10.41 31.01
CA GLY A 146 -16.22 -10.00 32.05
C GLY A 146 -15.18 -8.97 31.59
N SER A 147 -14.63 -8.24 32.57
CA SER A 147 -13.77 -7.08 32.33
C SER A 147 -12.33 -7.44 31.96
N ASN A 148 -11.98 -8.72 31.79
CA ASN A 148 -10.62 -9.11 31.42
C ASN A 148 -10.38 -8.91 29.92
N ASP A 149 -9.65 -7.85 29.60
CA ASP A 149 -9.19 -7.48 28.27
C ASP A 149 -8.55 -8.62 27.48
N ASN A 150 -7.75 -9.47 28.14
CA ASN A 150 -7.10 -10.60 27.48
C ASN A 150 -8.10 -11.63 26.95
N GLN A 151 -9.31 -11.67 27.52
CA GLN A 151 -10.28 -12.70 27.20
C GLN A 151 -11.17 -12.37 26.02
N ARG A 152 -11.19 -11.10 25.57
CA ARG A 152 -12.14 -10.60 24.55
C ARG A 152 -11.50 -9.92 23.35
N ARG A 153 -10.19 -10.06 23.13
CA ARG A 153 -9.50 -9.33 22.06
C ARG A 153 -10.01 -9.70 20.66
N GLY A 154 -10.30 -8.69 19.85
CA GLY A 154 -10.74 -8.85 18.46
C GLY A 154 -9.63 -9.40 17.55
N ALA A 155 -10.00 -10.01 16.43
CA ALA A 155 -9.02 -10.54 15.48
C ALA A 155 -8.45 -9.46 14.56
N GLY A 156 -7.24 -9.67 14.04
CA GLY A 156 -6.60 -8.74 13.12
C GLY A 156 -7.17 -8.82 11.69
N GLY A 157 -7.08 -7.72 10.94
CA GLY A 157 -7.41 -7.68 9.52
C GLY A 157 -6.32 -8.28 8.63
N GLY A 158 -6.69 -8.80 7.46
CA GLY A 158 -5.76 -9.37 6.49
C GLY A 158 -5.05 -8.32 5.64
N GLY A 159 -3.87 -8.65 5.12
CA GLY A 159 -3.10 -7.76 4.24
C GLY A 159 -3.70 -7.61 2.84
N GLY A 160 -3.48 -6.46 2.20
CA GLY A 160 -3.76 -6.27 0.78
C GLY A 160 -2.86 -7.15 -0.09
N ARG A 161 -3.33 -7.52 -1.29
CA ARG A 161 -2.53 -8.25 -2.28
C ARG A 161 -2.74 -7.67 -3.68
N LEU A 162 -1.63 -7.39 -4.36
CA LEU A 162 -1.62 -7.07 -5.79
C LEU A 162 -0.83 -8.10 -6.58
N ALA A 163 0.39 -8.42 -6.15
CA ALA A 163 1.21 -9.43 -6.81
C ALA A 163 1.27 -10.74 -6.02
N GLN A 164 1.83 -11.77 -6.66
CA GLN A 164 2.23 -12.98 -5.98
C GLN A 164 3.33 -12.69 -4.94
N ASP A 165 3.36 -13.49 -3.87
CA ASP A 165 4.31 -13.31 -2.79
C ASP A 165 5.76 -13.53 -3.28
N ALA A 166 6.64 -12.55 -3.05
CA ALA A 166 8.07 -12.62 -3.36
C ALA A 166 8.83 -13.13 -2.12
N LEU A 167 8.72 -14.44 -1.86
CA LEU A 167 9.20 -15.08 -0.62
C LEU A 167 10.71 -14.91 -0.39
N ALA A 168 11.50 -14.89 -1.46
CA ALA A 168 12.95 -14.68 -1.39
C ALA A 168 13.31 -13.29 -0.84
N GLN A 169 12.43 -12.30 -1.03
CA GLN A 169 12.56 -10.93 -0.53
C GLN A 169 11.77 -10.70 0.76
N GLY A 170 11.09 -11.73 1.29
CA GLY A 170 10.25 -11.62 2.49
C GLY A 170 8.98 -10.79 2.29
N LEU A 171 8.52 -10.62 1.05
CA LEU A 171 7.32 -9.84 0.72
C LEU A 171 6.14 -10.80 0.51
N MET A 172 5.21 -10.83 1.46
CA MET A 172 4.06 -11.74 1.43
C MET A 172 2.82 -11.05 2.00
N ALA A 173 1.68 -11.21 1.31
CA ALA A 173 0.40 -10.84 1.90
C ALA A 173 -0.01 -11.91 2.92
N THR A 174 -0.20 -11.54 4.18
CA THR A 174 -0.50 -12.48 5.27
C THR A 174 -1.89 -12.28 5.85
N ALA A 175 -2.43 -13.34 6.45
CA ALA A 175 -3.67 -13.27 7.19
C ALA A 175 -3.46 -12.49 8.50
N GLY A 176 -4.52 -11.82 8.96
CA GLY A 176 -4.56 -11.27 10.31
C GLY A 176 -4.49 -12.39 11.34
N LYS A 177 -3.96 -12.07 12.52
CA LYS A 177 -3.92 -13.02 13.64
C LYS A 177 -5.31 -13.19 14.23
N GLN A 178 -5.57 -14.37 14.77
CA GLN A 178 -6.81 -14.67 15.48
C GLN A 178 -6.95 -13.78 16.73
N GLY A 179 -8.20 -13.64 17.18
CA GLY A 179 -8.54 -13.00 18.44
C GLY A 179 -8.13 -13.82 19.67
N SER A 180 -8.68 -13.49 20.83
CA SER A 180 -8.43 -14.26 22.05
C SER A 180 -8.96 -15.70 21.95
N PRO A 181 -8.16 -16.74 22.30
CA PRO A 181 -8.63 -18.14 22.36
C PRO A 181 -9.77 -18.41 23.35
N SER A 182 -10.02 -17.48 24.27
CA SER A 182 -11.11 -17.58 25.24
C SER A 182 -12.37 -16.78 24.86
N ALA A 183 -12.36 -16.07 23.73
CA ALA A 183 -13.53 -15.39 23.19
C ALA A 183 -14.09 -16.13 21.98
N GLN A 184 -15.40 -15.96 21.81
CA GLN A 184 -16.10 -16.39 20.62
C GLN A 184 -16.02 -15.31 19.55
N GLY A 185 -15.85 -15.72 18.31
CA GLY A 185 -16.04 -14.86 17.16
C GLY A 185 -17.51 -14.45 16.99
N ALA A 186 -17.74 -13.16 16.72
CA ALA A 186 -19.07 -12.56 16.60
C ALA A 186 -19.88 -13.03 15.38
N MET A 187 -19.22 -13.62 14.37
CA MET A 187 -19.83 -14.18 13.16
C MET A 187 -19.87 -15.72 13.18
N SER A 188 -18.77 -16.33 13.60
CA SER A 188 -18.51 -17.76 13.53
C SER A 188 -18.99 -18.52 14.78
N PHE A 189 -19.09 -17.84 15.92
CA PHE A 189 -19.36 -18.42 17.23
C PHE A 189 -18.34 -19.50 17.66
N ILE A 190 -17.15 -19.50 17.06
CA ILE A 190 -16.05 -20.40 17.42
C ILE A 190 -15.00 -19.65 18.23
N ASN A 191 -14.24 -20.39 19.04
CA ASN A 191 -13.05 -19.89 19.72
C ASN A 191 -11.81 -20.25 18.89
N ALA A 192 -10.90 -19.34 18.54
CA ALA A 192 -10.94 -17.87 18.65
C ALA A 192 -11.66 -17.23 17.46
N ALA A 193 -11.98 -15.92 17.56
CA ALA A 193 -12.40 -15.11 16.41
C ALA A 193 -11.36 -15.18 15.28
N ALA A 194 -11.84 -15.31 14.04
CA ALA A 194 -11.00 -15.50 12.86
C ALA A 194 -10.33 -14.19 12.42
N GLY A 195 -9.02 -14.24 12.16
CA GLY A 195 -8.33 -13.15 11.48
C GLY A 195 -8.75 -13.05 10.02
N GLY A 196 -8.71 -11.83 9.47
CA GLY A 196 -9.04 -11.57 8.08
C GLY A 196 -8.06 -12.25 7.13
N GLN A 197 -8.56 -12.81 6.03
CA GLN A 197 -7.70 -13.37 4.99
C GLN A 197 -6.99 -12.28 4.17
N PRO A 198 -5.79 -12.56 3.62
CA PRO A 198 -5.19 -11.67 2.65
C PRO A 198 -6.10 -11.50 1.43
N GLY A 199 -5.96 -10.37 0.75
CA GLY A 199 -6.66 -10.14 -0.52
C GLY A 199 -6.36 -11.26 -1.52
N PRO A 200 -7.32 -11.62 -2.40
CA PRO A 200 -7.08 -12.67 -3.37
C PRO A 200 -6.13 -12.17 -4.47
N SER A 201 -5.29 -13.07 -4.97
CA SER A 201 -4.38 -12.78 -6.08
C SER A 201 -5.18 -12.45 -7.35
N PRO A 202 -4.76 -11.45 -8.15
CA PRO A 202 -5.27 -11.29 -9.51
C PRO A 202 -4.68 -12.33 -10.48
N PHE A 203 -3.62 -13.02 -10.07
CA PHE A 203 -2.91 -14.03 -10.86
C PHE A 203 -3.40 -15.44 -10.56
N SER A 204 -3.30 -16.32 -11.55
CA SER A 204 -3.78 -17.69 -11.50
C SER A 204 -2.88 -18.67 -12.27
N GLY A 205 -1.95 -19.32 -11.59
CA GLY A 205 -1.22 -20.44 -12.19
C GLY A 205 0.27 -20.37 -11.92
N SER A 206 1.05 -20.28 -12.99
CA SER A 206 2.50 -20.09 -12.90
C SER A 206 2.81 -18.64 -12.55
N THR A 207 4.03 -18.38 -12.11
CA THR A 207 4.54 -17.01 -11.86
C THR A 207 5.19 -16.39 -13.09
N ASP A 208 5.36 -17.16 -14.16
CA ASP A 208 6.14 -16.76 -15.32
C ASP A 208 5.45 -15.67 -16.15
N ASP A 209 4.13 -15.52 -16.00
CA ASP A 209 3.26 -14.57 -16.70
C ASP A 209 2.55 -13.58 -15.75
N ASP A 210 3.08 -13.40 -14.52
CA ASP A 210 2.55 -12.51 -13.48
C ASP A 210 2.78 -11.01 -13.76
N PHE A 211 2.43 -10.55 -14.95
CA PHE A 211 2.62 -9.17 -15.39
C PHE A 211 1.53 -8.68 -16.33
N PHE A 212 1.66 -7.42 -16.77
CA PHE A 212 0.83 -6.80 -17.79
C PHE A 212 1.65 -6.61 -19.06
N GLY A 213 1.06 -6.91 -20.22
CA GLY A 213 1.74 -6.76 -21.52
C GLY A 213 2.38 -8.05 -22.01
N ILE A 214 3.55 -7.94 -22.67
CA ILE A 214 4.22 -9.08 -23.33
C ILE A 214 5.67 -9.14 -22.86
N GLY A 215 6.05 -10.28 -22.31
CA GLY A 215 7.43 -10.62 -21.96
C GLY A 215 8.08 -11.50 -23.01
N LEU A 216 9.41 -11.62 -22.91
CA LEU A 216 10.18 -12.59 -23.66
C LEU A 216 10.74 -13.61 -22.67
N ASP A 217 10.39 -14.87 -22.84
CA ASP A 217 11.00 -15.95 -22.06
C ASP A 217 12.49 -16.03 -22.41
N ALA A 218 13.36 -15.82 -21.42
CA ALA A 218 14.79 -15.72 -21.65
C ALA A 218 15.43 -17.07 -22.07
N ALA A 219 14.81 -18.20 -21.72
CA ALA A 219 15.35 -19.53 -22.02
C ALA A 219 14.99 -20.00 -23.43
N THR A 220 13.78 -19.66 -23.89
CA THR A 220 13.19 -20.17 -25.14
C THR A 220 13.07 -19.10 -26.22
N GLY A 221 13.13 -17.81 -25.85
CA GLY A 221 12.87 -16.68 -26.75
C GLY A 221 11.41 -16.58 -27.19
N GLN A 222 10.49 -17.28 -26.52
CA GLN A 222 9.06 -17.19 -26.84
C GLN A 222 8.41 -15.96 -26.22
N LEU A 223 7.40 -15.43 -26.90
CA LEU A 223 6.57 -14.36 -26.36
C LEU A 223 5.62 -14.94 -25.31
N VAL A 224 5.62 -14.34 -24.13
CA VAL A 224 4.73 -14.68 -23.01
C VAL A 224 3.77 -13.51 -22.83
N HIS A 225 2.48 -13.77 -22.93
CA HIS A 225 1.46 -12.78 -22.64
C HIS A 225 1.20 -12.78 -21.13
N GLY A 226 1.26 -11.60 -20.51
CA GLY A 226 0.97 -11.46 -19.09
C GLY A 226 -0.51 -11.67 -18.78
N GLU A 227 -0.81 -12.18 -17.60
CA GLU A 227 -2.18 -12.48 -17.17
C GLU A 227 -3.04 -11.23 -16.92
N LEU A 228 -2.41 -10.10 -16.58
CA LEU A 228 -3.16 -8.86 -16.35
C LEU A 228 -3.69 -8.30 -17.67
N SER A 229 -5.00 -8.13 -17.75
CA SER A 229 -5.68 -7.50 -18.89
C SER A 229 -5.55 -5.97 -18.91
N GLN A 230 -5.24 -5.35 -17.78
CA GLN A 230 -4.99 -3.91 -17.64
C GLN A 230 -4.09 -3.64 -16.42
N PRO A 231 -3.36 -2.51 -16.38
CA PRO A 231 -2.55 -2.15 -15.21
C PRO A 231 -3.41 -1.96 -13.96
N ALA A 232 -2.90 -2.39 -12.82
CA ALA A 232 -3.65 -2.48 -11.56
C ALA A 232 -2.91 -1.75 -10.43
N PRO A 233 -3.57 -0.88 -9.66
CA PRO A 233 -2.97 -0.29 -8.46
C PRO A 233 -2.98 -1.29 -7.29
N GLY A 234 -2.28 -0.92 -6.22
CA GLY A 234 -2.27 -1.66 -4.97
C GLY A 234 -3.63 -1.65 -4.26
N ARG A 235 -3.84 -2.60 -3.35
CA ARG A 235 -5.10 -2.79 -2.62
C ARG A 235 -4.94 -2.50 -1.14
N GLY A 236 -5.98 -1.99 -0.51
CA GLY A 236 -5.97 -1.73 0.92
C GLY A 236 -6.00 -3.01 1.76
N GLY A 237 -5.47 -2.93 2.98
CA GLY A 237 -5.61 -3.98 4.00
C GLY A 237 -6.99 -3.95 4.67
N GLY A 238 -7.40 -5.05 5.28
CA GLY A 238 -8.65 -5.14 6.04
C GLY A 238 -8.54 -4.53 7.44
N ALA A 239 -9.65 -4.06 8.02
CA ALA A 239 -9.68 -3.57 9.39
C ALA A 239 -9.68 -4.70 10.42
N GLY A 240 -9.23 -4.43 11.65
CA GLY A 240 -9.38 -5.34 12.77
C GLY A 240 -10.81 -5.41 13.31
N GLY A 241 -11.12 -6.49 14.00
CA GLY A 241 -12.40 -6.68 14.71
C GLY A 241 -12.42 -6.00 16.07
N ASP A 242 -13.62 -5.74 16.56
CA ASP A 242 -13.84 -5.10 17.86
C ASP A 242 -13.68 -6.12 19.01
N SER A 243 -13.51 -5.59 20.23
CA SER A 243 -13.41 -6.36 21.48
C SER A 243 -14.60 -6.05 22.38
N ILE A 244 -15.54 -6.99 22.44
CA ILE A 244 -16.89 -6.77 22.98
C ILE A 244 -17.04 -7.49 24.33
N GLU A 245 -17.29 -6.73 25.40
CA GLU A 245 -17.62 -7.26 26.72
C GLU A 245 -19.10 -7.66 26.80
N SER A 246 -19.40 -8.88 26.36
CA SER A 246 -20.75 -9.46 26.37
C SER A 246 -20.71 -10.98 26.33
N SER A 247 -21.76 -11.63 26.85
CA SER A 247 -21.99 -13.07 26.68
C SER A 247 -22.87 -13.40 25.47
N ILE A 248 -23.42 -12.38 24.79
CA ILE A 248 -24.31 -12.51 23.63
C ILE A 248 -23.96 -11.48 22.57
N ILE A 249 -24.23 -11.79 21.30
CA ILE A 249 -24.07 -10.88 20.18
C ILE A 249 -25.40 -10.80 19.38
N PRO A 250 -25.90 -9.60 19.03
CA PRO A 250 -25.47 -8.30 19.54
C PRO A 250 -25.78 -8.13 21.04
N PRO A 251 -24.99 -7.34 21.79
CA PRO A 251 -25.24 -7.10 23.22
C PRO A 251 -26.53 -6.30 23.44
N LEU A 252 -27.25 -6.64 24.51
CA LEU A 252 -28.50 -5.98 24.91
C LEU A 252 -28.48 -5.63 26.41
N PRO A 253 -28.48 -4.34 26.79
CA PRO A 253 -28.26 -3.17 25.93
C PRO A 253 -26.81 -3.11 25.42
N TRP A 254 -26.61 -2.57 24.21
CA TRP A 254 -25.27 -2.20 23.74
C TRP A 254 -24.81 -0.90 24.42
N THR A 255 -23.54 -0.86 24.81
CA THR A 255 -22.92 0.33 25.39
C THR A 255 -21.52 0.51 24.79
N PRO A 256 -21.17 1.69 24.24
CA PRO A 256 -19.85 1.94 23.65
C PRO A 256 -18.68 1.68 24.61
N SER A 257 -18.88 1.85 25.91
CA SER A 257 -17.86 1.60 26.94
C SER A 257 -17.44 0.15 27.10
N LYS A 258 -18.15 -0.78 26.45
CA LYS A 258 -17.93 -2.22 26.48
C LYS A 258 -17.56 -2.78 25.11
N ASP A 259 -17.23 -1.91 24.17
CA ASP A 259 -16.99 -2.25 22.79
C ASP A 259 -15.77 -1.47 22.32
N ALA A 260 -14.62 -2.14 22.32
CA ALA A 260 -13.35 -1.50 22.00
C ALA A 260 -13.03 -1.65 20.51
N VAL A 261 -12.73 -0.53 19.87
CA VAL A 261 -12.68 -0.38 18.41
C VAL A 261 -11.50 -1.13 17.78
N GLY A 262 -11.74 -1.88 16.71
CA GLY A 262 -10.68 -2.41 15.85
C GLY A 262 -9.97 -1.31 15.03
N GLY A 263 -8.70 -1.51 14.71
CA GLY A 263 -7.89 -0.57 13.93
C GLY A 263 -8.20 -0.62 12.44
N GLY A 264 -8.13 0.53 11.76
CA GLY A 264 -8.24 0.61 10.29
C GLY A 264 -7.09 -0.08 9.55
N GLY A 265 -7.36 -0.57 8.34
CA GLY A 265 -6.34 -1.15 7.46
C GLY A 265 -5.56 -0.09 6.68
N GLY A 266 -4.34 -0.39 6.24
CA GLY A 266 -3.49 0.52 5.46
C GLY A 266 -3.94 0.68 4.01
N GLY A 267 -3.62 1.82 3.39
CA GLY A 267 -3.96 2.10 1.99
C GLY A 267 -3.05 1.38 0.99
N GLY A 268 -3.55 1.02 -0.18
CA GLY A 268 -2.76 0.40 -1.25
C GLY A 268 -1.84 1.40 -1.95
N GLY A 269 -0.68 0.92 -2.41
CA GLY A 269 0.23 1.69 -3.26
C GLY A 269 -0.38 2.07 -4.61
N GLY A 270 0.13 3.11 -5.24
CA GLY A 270 -0.45 3.67 -6.46
C GLY A 270 -0.07 2.98 -7.76
N LEU A 271 -0.74 3.39 -8.83
CA LEU A 271 -0.40 3.03 -10.21
C LEU A 271 0.34 4.19 -10.86
N GLY A 272 1.63 3.98 -11.16
CA GLY A 272 2.47 4.92 -11.90
C GLY A 272 2.69 4.47 -13.33
N LEU A 273 2.28 5.30 -14.28
CA LEU A 273 2.50 5.13 -15.71
C LEU A 273 3.48 6.21 -16.19
N LEU A 274 4.71 5.80 -16.50
CA LEU A 274 5.79 6.70 -16.89
C LEU A 274 6.23 6.35 -18.30
N SER A 275 6.15 7.31 -19.24
CA SER A 275 6.62 7.15 -20.61
C SER A 275 7.59 8.28 -20.94
N THR A 276 8.80 7.90 -21.35
CA THR A 276 9.89 8.86 -21.62
C THR A 276 10.88 8.31 -22.64
N ALA A 277 11.67 9.14 -23.31
CA ALA A 277 12.79 8.60 -24.10
C ALA A 277 13.89 8.07 -23.17
N ARG A 278 14.20 8.78 -22.07
CA ARG A 278 15.20 8.39 -21.08
C ARG A 278 14.66 8.48 -19.65
N LEU A 279 14.84 7.44 -18.85
CA LEU A 279 14.69 7.49 -17.39
C LEU A 279 16.07 7.51 -16.75
N ILE A 280 16.33 8.48 -15.88
CA ILE A 280 17.57 8.59 -15.11
C ILE A 280 17.22 8.56 -13.62
N VAL A 281 17.82 7.65 -12.86
CA VAL A 281 17.68 7.61 -11.40
C VAL A 281 19.03 7.88 -10.75
N GLY A 282 19.13 9.02 -10.06
CA GLY A 282 20.34 9.43 -9.36
C GLY A 282 20.63 8.60 -8.11
N PRO A 283 21.75 8.86 -7.41
CA PRO A 283 22.17 8.08 -6.23
C PRO A 283 21.21 8.17 -5.05
N SER A 284 20.54 9.31 -4.89
CA SER A 284 19.48 9.50 -3.90
C SER A 284 18.08 9.36 -4.49
N GLY A 285 17.99 9.08 -5.79
CA GLY A 285 16.73 8.95 -6.51
C GLY A 285 15.87 7.82 -5.96
N ARG A 286 14.59 8.07 -5.74
CA ARG A 286 13.61 7.08 -5.28
C ARG A 286 12.29 7.19 -6.03
N ILE A 287 11.74 6.05 -6.47
CA ILE A 287 10.39 5.93 -7.01
C ILE A 287 9.63 4.91 -6.16
N LEU A 288 8.61 5.35 -5.43
CA LEU A 288 7.95 4.55 -4.40
C LEU A 288 6.47 4.36 -4.76
N ALA A 289 5.98 3.13 -4.66
CA ALA A 289 4.58 2.78 -4.77
C ALA A 289 4.22 1.79 -3.65
N ASN A 290 4.63 2.08 -2.42
CA ASN A 290 4.48 1.14 -1.31
C ASN A 290 3.05 1.14 -0.75
N GLY A 291 2.64 0.06 -0.09
CA GLY A 291 1.44 0.05 0.73
C GLY A 291 1.63 0.81 2.03
N GLY A 292 0.56 1.36 2.57
CA GLY A 292 0.53 1.96 3.90
C GLY A 292 0.33 0.92 5.00
N ASP A 293 0.73 1.29 6.21
CA ASP A 293 0.64 0.44 7.39
C ASP A 293 -0.78 0.40 7.97
N GLY A 294 -1.14 -0.75 8.55
CA GLY A 294 -2.38 -0.92 9.31
C GLY A 294 -2.27 -0.30 10.72
N ALA A 295 -3.41 0.13 11.26
CA ALA A 295 -3.46 0.75 12.58
C ALA A 295 -3.62 -0.31 13.67
N MET A 296 -3.08 0.01 14.85
CA MET A 296 -3.42 -0.69 16.09
C MET A 296 -4.87 -0.38 16.48
N GLY A 297 -5.60 -1.39 16.96
CA GLY A 297 -6.91 -1.21 17.58
C GLY A 297 -6.86 -0.46 18.92
N GLU A 298 -8.02 -0.19 19.51
CA GLU A 298 -8.14 0.51 20.78
C GLU A 298 -7.31 -0.17 21.88
N THR A 299 -6.67 0.63 22.73
CA THR A 299 -5.83 0.14 23.82
C THR A 299 -6.46 0.45 25.17
N ALA A 300 -6.50 -0.55 26.07
CA ALA A 300 -6.97 -0.32 27.45
C ALA A 300 -5.93 0.41 28.32
N SER A 301 -4.66 0.34 27.91
CA SER A 301 -3.53 1.07 28.46
C SER A 301 -2.43 1.17 27.40
N VAL A 302 -1.40 1.99 27.64
CA VAL A 302 -0.33 2.33 26.67
C VAL A 302 0.32 1.12 25.98
N SER A 303 0.30 -0.07 26.61
CA SER A 303 0.90 -1.30 26.07
C SER A 303 -0.10 -2.46 25.94
N ASN A 304 -1.40 -2.19 25.90
CA ASN A 304 -2.44 -3.21 25.90
C ASN A 304 -3.54 -2.99 24.82
N PRO A 305 -3.25 -3.15 23.51
CA PRO A 305 -4.28 -3.17 22.46
C PRO A 305 -5.27 -4.32 22.63
N ILE A 306 -6.54 -3.96 22.79
CA ILE A 306 -7.67 -4.88 22.99
C ILE A 306 -8.51 -5.05 21.72
N GLY A 307 -8.66 -3.99 20.92
CA GLY A 307 -9.20 -4.10 19.58
C GLY A 307 -8.23 -4.85 18.66
N GLY A 308 -8.76 -5.56 17.67
CA GLY A 308 -7.95 -6.15 16.61
C GLY A 308 -7.23 -5.08 15.80
N SER A 309 -6.02 -5.37 15.32
CA SER A 309 -5.25 -4.43 14.49
C SER A 309 -5.58 -4.61 13.00
N GLY A 310 -5.51 -3.53 12.22
CA GLY A 310 -5.74 -3.57 10.78
C GLY A 310 -4.55 -4.14 10.00
N GLY A 311 -4.80 -4.76 8.84
CA GLY A 311 -3.76 -5.24 7.94
C GLY A 311 -3.13 -4.13 7.09
N GLY A 312 -1.91 -4.35 6.60
CA GLY A 312 -1.21 -3.42 5.72
C GLY A 312 -1.76 -3.45 4.28
N GLY A 313 -1.65 -2.34 3.56
CA GLY A 313 -1.96 -2.28 2.13
C GLY A 313 -0.88 -2.96 1.29
N SER A 314 -1.21 -3.44 0.09
CA SER A 314 -0.20 -3.98 -0.83
C SER A 314 0.61 -2.87 -1.50
N GLY A 315 1.78 -3.24 -2.01
CA GLY A 315 2.47 -2.44 -3.02
C GLY A 315 1.58 -2.17 -4.25
N GLY A 316 1.91 -1.10 -4.96
CA GLY A 316 1.27 -0.64 -6.19
C GLY A 316 1.95 -1.20 -7.44
N MET A 317 1.68 -0.58 -8.58
CA MET A 317 2.28 -0.98 -9.86
C MET A 317 3.02 0.19 -10.48
N LEU A 318 4.28 -0.03 -10.82
CA LEU A 318 5.10 0.90 -11.56
C LEU A 318 5.32 0.33 -12.95
N LEU A 319 4.72 0.97 -13.94
CA LEU A 319 4.87 0.64 -15.34
C LEU A 319 5.65 1.78 -16.01
N ILE A 320 6.91 1.51 -16.30
CA ILE A 320 7.84 2.49 -16.84
C ILE A 320 8.25 2.05 -18.24
N GLN A 321 7.98 2.88 -19.24
CA GLN A 321 8.44 2.68 -20.60
C GLN A 321 9.49 3.72 -20.97
N ALA A 322 10.65 3.24 -21.41
CA ALA A 322 11.70 4.10 -21.93
C ALA A 322 12.56 3.40 -23.00
N ARG A 323 13.27 4.20 -23.80
CA ARG A 323 14.32 3.70 -24.71
C ARG A 323 15.60 3.41 -23.95
N GLU A 324 15.89 4.21 -22.95
CA GLU A 324 17.08 4.06 -22.11
C GLU A 324 16.72 4.26 -20.64
N PHE A 325 17.22 3.36 -19.80
CA PHE A 325 17.15 3.39 -18.36
C PHE A 325 18.57 3.58 -17.83
N ASP A 326 18.91 4.79 -17.41
CA ASP A 326 20.16 5.09 -16.74
C ASP A 326 19.99 4.93 -15.22
N LEU A 327 20.26 3.72 -14.74
CA LEU A 327 20.27 3.35 -13.32
C LEU A 327 21.70 3.21 -12.81
N SER A 328 22.71 3.62 -13.59
CA SER A 328 24.14 3.39 -13.31
C SER A 328 24.60 3.96 -11.97
N MET A 329 23.88 4.95 -11.46
CA MET A 329 24.14 5.61 -10.18
C MET A 329 23.08 5.30 -9.12
N ALA A 330 22.03 4.54 -9.45
CA ALA A 330 20.93 4.27 -8.53
C ALA A 330 21.40 3.48 -7.30
N GLY A 331 20.84 3.83 -6.13
CA GLY A 331 21.09 3.08 -4.90
C GLY A 331 20.26 1.81 -4.80
N PRO A 332 20.52 0.95 -3.79
CA PRO A 332 19.66 -0.17 -3.46
C PRO A 332 18.22 0.29 -3.19
N ASP A 333 17.26 -0.53 -3.58
CA ASP A 333 15.81 -0.26 -3.45
C ASP A 333 15.41 1.13 -4.00
N ALA A 334 16.08 1.58 -5.06
CA ALA A 334 15.77 2.85 -5.69
C ALA A 334 14.32 2.91 -6.19
N ILE A 335 13.76 1.76 -6.56
CA ILE A 335 12.39 1.64 -7.04
C ILE A 335 11.70 0.58 -6.20
N SER A 336 10.63 0.95 -5.49
CA SER A 336 9.94 0.02 -4.60
C SER A 336 8.42 0.04 -4.76
N ALA A 337 7.84 -1.14 -4.63
CA ALA A 337 6.42 -1.39 -4.54
C ALA A 337 6.18 -2.49 -3.49
N ILE A 338 6.64 -2.27 -2.26
CA ILE A 338 6.49 -3.21 -1.15
C ILE A 338 5.16 -3.00 -0.43
N GLY A 339 4.63 -4.05 0.20
CA GLY A 339 3.45 -3.92 1.05
C GLY A 339 3.76 -3.25 2.40
N GLY A 340 2.75 -2.62 2.98
CA GLY A 340 2.80 -2.06 4.32
C GLY A 340 2.69 -3.13 5.40
N LYS A 341 3.06 -2.78 6.63
CA LYS A 341 2.99 -3.66 7.79
C LYS A 341 1.59 -3.73 8.39
N GLY A 342 1.22 -4.90 8.87
CA GLY A 342 0.04 -5.03 9.73
C GLY A 342 0.23 -4.26 11.03
N GLY A 343 -0.85 -3.71 11.57
CA GLY A 343 -0.83 -3.03 12.85
C GLY A 343 -0.39 -3.98 13.97
N ALA A 344 0.46 -3.49 14.87
CA ALA A 344 1.01 -4.30 15.95
C ALA A 344 -0.08 -4.81 16.90
N GLY A 345 0.08 -6.05 17.37
CA GLY A 345 -0.74 -6.64 18.43
C GLY A 345 0.01 -6.72 19.76
N ILE A 346 -0.48 -7.57 20.69
CA ILE A 346 0.28 -7.96 21.89
C ILE A 346 0.88 -9.33 21.65
N GLY A 347 2.21 -9.37 21.54
CA GLY A 347 2.90 -10.57 21.05
C GLY A 347 2.41 -10.92 19.65
N ASP A 348 2.12 -12.20 19.41
CA ASP A 348 1.61 -12.71 18.12
C ASP A 348 0.08 -12.69 18.02
N LEU A 349 -0.64 -12.15 19.00
CA LEU A 349 -2.11 -12.09 19.01
C LEU A 349 -2.58 -10.76 18.45
N VAL A 350 -3.74 -10.77 17.79
CA VAL A 350 -4.48 -9.60 17.29
C VAL A 350 -3.77 -8.68 16.31
N ALA A 351 -2.55 -9.03 15.89
CA ALA A 351 -1.82 -8.29 14.87
C ALA A 351 -2.51 -8.38 13.51
N GLY A 352 -2.43 -7.28 12.75
CA GLY A 352 -2.84 -7.28 11.35
C GLY A 352 -1.89 -8.11 10.49
N GLY A 353 -2.38 -8.55 9.33
CA GLY A 353 -1.54 -9.16 8.30
C GLY A 353 -0.74 -8.11 7.52
N ASP A 354 0.50 -8.42 7.19
CA ASP A 354 1.33 -7.65 6.28
C ASP A 354 0.74 -7.65 4.86
N GLY A 355 0.86 -6.54 4.16
CA GLY A 355 0.51 -6.41 2.75
C GLY A 355 1.54 -7.09 1.85
N GLY A 356 1.07 -7.62 0.72
CA GLY A 356 1.92 -8.24 -0.29
C GLY A 356 2.64 -7.23 -1.19
N PRO A 357 3.59 -7.72 -2.00
CA PRO A 357 4.27 -6.88 -2.97
C PRO A 357 3.32 -6.38 -4.06
N GLY A 358 3.79 -5.35 -4.75
CA GLY A 358 3.26 -4.81 -5.98
C GLY A 358 3.99 -5.35 -7.21
N LEU A 359 4.00 -4.58 -8.30
CA LEU A 359 4.69 -4.94 -9.54
C LEU A 359 5.57 -3.79 -10.03
N ILE A 360 6.76 -4.11 -10.51
CA ILE A 360 7.64 -3.16 -11.20
C ILE A 360 7.92 -3.71 -12.60
N GLN A 361 7.64 -2.93 -13.63
CA GLN A 361 7.75 -3.33 -15.02
C GLN A 361 8.51 -2.27 -15.82
N PHE A 362 9.60 -2.71 -16.45
CA PHE A 362 10.34 -1.91 -17.42
C PHE A 362 9.98 -2.39 -18.82
N HIS A 363 9.28 -1.54 -19.55
CA HIS A 363 8.98 -1.74 -20.97
C HIS A 363 10.08 -1.06 -21.78
N VAL A 364 10.95 -1.86 -22.40
CA VAL A 364 12.18 -1.36 -23.01
C VAL A 364 12.04 -1.27 -24.52
N GLU A 365 12.18 -0.06 -25.08
CA GLU A 365 12.22 0.14 -26.53
C GLU A 365 13.60 -0.25 -27.10
N GLY A 366 13.89 -1.54 -27.21
CA GLY A 366 15.14 -2.06 -27.79
C GLY A 366 15.66 -3.31 -27.11
N ASP A 367 16.98 -3.54 -27.21
CA ASP A 367 17.66 -4.63 -26.51
C ASP A 367 17.91 -4.24 -25.04
N PRO A 368 17.28 -4.91 -24.06
CA PRO A 368 17.45 -4.60 -22.65
C PRO A 368 18.90 -4.63 -22.16
N ALA A 369 19.76 -5.47 -22.75
CA ALA A 369 21.17 -5.58 -22.36
C ALA A 369 21.97 -4.29 -22.62
N THR A 370 21.50 -3.45 -23.53
CA THR A 370 22.14 -2.17 -23.87
C THR A 370 21.35 -0.96 -23.42
N ALA A 371 20.03 -1.12 -23.25
CA ALA A 371 19.12 -0.05 -22.87
C ALA A 371 19.04 0.18 -21.35
N ILE A 372 19.38 -0.83 -20.52
CA ILE A 372 19.38 -0.69 -19.06
C ILE A 372 20.82 -0.61 -18.57
N LEU A 373 21.25 0.58 -18.16
CA LEU A 373 22.55 0.81 -17.55
C LEU A 373 22.44 0.58 -16.05
N LEU A 374 23.17 -0.40 -15.53
CA LEU A 374 23.17 -0.75 -14.10
C LEU A 374 24.48 -0.32 -13.43
N PRO A 375 24.50 -0.13 -12.10
CA PRO A 375 25.74 0.09 -11.36
C PRO A 375 26.68 -1.11 -11.50
N VAL A 376 27.98 -0.85 -11.43
CA VAL A 376 29.00 -1.91 -11.59
C VAL A 376 28.82 -2.98 -10.52
N GLY A 377 28.62 -4.22 -10.97
CA GLY A 377 28.50 -5.40 -10.10
C GLY A 377 27.13 -5.61 -9.49
N LEU A 378 26.12 -4.80 -9.85
CA LEU A 378 24.74 -4.95 -9.41
C LEU A 378 23.84 -5.40 -10.57
N GLY A 379 22.83 -6.20 -10.23
CA GLY A 379 21.72 -6.57 -11.09
C GLY A 379 20.50 -5.68 -10.84
N LEU A 380 19.46 -5.85 -11.66
CA LEU A 380 18.22 -5.10 -11.50
C LEU A 380 17.47 -5.45 -10.19
N ALA A 381 17.58 -6.70 -9.73
CA ALA A 381 17.04 -7.16 -8.44
C ALA A 381 17.68 -6.46 -7.23
N ASP A 382 18.88 -5.90 -7.37
CA ASP A 382 19.53 -5.14 -6.28
C ASP A 382 18.99 -3.71 -6.17
N LEU A 383 18.29 -3.23 -7.20
CA LEU A 383 17.77 -1.85 -7.28
C LEU A 383 16.25 -1.76 -7.10
N THR A 384 15.56 -2.90 -7.17
CA THR A 384 14.11 -2.98 -7.22
C THR A 384 13.57 -3.94 -6.17
N ALA A 385 12.49 -3.55 -5.50
CA ALA A 385 11.79 -4.39 -4.53
C ALA A 385 10.27 -4.26 -4.70
N PRO A 386 9.56 -5.26 -5.23
CA PRO A 386 10.05 -6.58 -5.66
C PRO A 386 10.91 -6.51 -6.93
N ASP A 387 11.45 -7.65 -7.35
CA ASP A 387 12.21 -7.76 -8.60
C ASP A 387 11.38 -7.25 -9.80
N ALA A 388 11.99 -6.40 -10.62
CA ALA A 388 11.32 -5.85 -11.79
C ALA A 388 11.27 -6.84 -12.97
N HIS A 389 10.14 -6.86 -13.67
CA HIS A 389 10.01 -7.51 -14.97
C HIS A 389 10.56 -6.62 -16.08
N VAL A 390 11.25 -7.22 -17.04
CA VAL A 390 11.70 -6.55 -18.26
C VAL A 390 10.87 -7.07 -19.42
N LEU A 391 10.08 -6.18 -20.02
CA LEU A 391 9.01 -6.50 -20.96
C LEU A 391 9.17 -5.74 -22.27
N LEU A 392 8.47 -6.19 -23.30
CA LEU A 392 8.41 -5.49 -24.58
C LEU A 392 7.59 -4.18 -24.46
N PRO A 393 7.86 -3.19 -25.32
CA PRO A 393 7.09 -1.94 -25.36
C PRO A 393 5.60 -2.18 -25.53
N PHE A 394 4.79 -1.40 -24.81
CA PHE A 394 3.34 -1.45 -24.93
C PHE A 394 2.83 -0.21 -25.67
N ALA A 395 2.07 -0.44 -26.76
CA ALA A 395 1.45 0.62 -27.52
C ALA A 395 0.18 1.11 -26.81
N GLY A 396 0.31 2.01 -25.83
CA GLY A 396 -0.85 2.63 -25.19
C GLY A 396 -0.66 3.22 -23.79
N LEU A 397 0.56 3.57 -23.40
CA LEU A 397 0.83 4.29 -22.14
C LEU A 397 0.42 5.76 -22.19
#